data_AF-G9Y2N2-F1
#
_entry.id   AF-G9Y2N2-F1
#
_cell.length_a   1.000
_cell.length_b   1.000
_cell.length_c   1.000
_cell.angle_alpha   90.00
_cell.angle_beta   90.00
_cell.angle_gamma   90.00
#
_symmetry.space_group_name_H-M   'P 1'
#
loop_
_entity.id
_entity.type
_entity.pdbx_description
1 polymer ?
#
loop_
_entity_poly.entity_id
_entity_poly.type
_entity_poly.pdbx_seq_one_letter_code
_entity_poly.pdbx_strand_id
1 'polypeptide(L)'
;MYRSHNVYLSIFATTLIFSPHSAFADESHSAAPLISISDIAKIGTDIATGNIPGLISDVIKILPSNIHLGPGSTSSGTLTAAIGNKASSDGTLTLALGNKVSTKGVATIAAGSEDNASGLLTSAIGIKNNAGGLLTSALGISNTSSGVATLALGMNNTTSGFMNSAVGIGNTAKGAFGLALGKDNTTDGVANIALGSGNTAKGQLGVAVGKNNTTDGTLNLALGSGNTAKGWLGLALGKNNTTDGTANL
;
A
#
# COMPACT_ATOMS: atom_id res chain seq x y z
N MET A 1 6.29 -48.01 11.58
CA MET A 1 5.48 -47.23 10.62
C MET A 1 5.47 -45.77 11.05
N TYR A 2 6.40 -44.96 10.52
CA TYR A 2 6.37 -43.50 10.66
C TYR A 2 6.21 -42.96 9.24
N ARG A 3 5.03 -42.43 8.89
CA ARG A 3 4.83 -41.70 7.63
C ARG A 3 5.00 -40.22 7.93
N SER A 4 6.20 -39.70 7.65
CA SER A 4 6.47 -38.28 7.51
C SER A 4 5.54 -37.71 6.42
N HIS A 5 4.62 -36.84 6.80
CA HIS A 5 3.93 -35.96 5.86
C HIS A 5 4.59 -34.60 5.97
N ASN A 6 5.50 -34.33 5.02
CA ASN A 6 6.02 -32.99 4.76
C ASN A 6 4.85 -32.10 4.32
N VAL A 7 4.38 -31.24 5.23
CA VAL A 7 3.46 -30.16 4.88
C VAL A 7 4.30 -29.03 4.29
N TYR A 8 4.30 -28.93 2.96
CA TYR A 8 4.85 -27.77 2.26
C TYR A 8 3.99 -26.55 2.61
N LEU A 9 4.51 -25.69 3.49
CA LEU A 9 3.97 -24.36 3.72
C LEU A 9 4.32 -23.51 2.50
N SER A 10 3.42 -23.47 1.51
CA SER A 10 3.48 -22.49 0.43
C SER A 10 3.17 -21.12 1.01
N ILE A 11 4.23 -20.42 1.42
CA ILE A 11 4.17 -18.98 1.66
C ILE A 11 3.99 -18.37 0.26
N PHE A 12 2.79 -17.88 -0.03
CA PHE A 12 2.56 -17.01 -1.19
C PHE A 12 3.36 -15.72 -0.97
N ALA A 13 4.63 -15.76 -1.36
CA ALA A 13 5.41 -14.56 -1.57
C ALA A 13 4.82 -13.87 -2.81
N THR A 14 4.25 -12.69 -2.59
CA THR A 14 3.80 -11.73 -3.60
C THR A 14 4.93 -11.44 -4.59
N THR A 15 4.88 -12.09 -5.74
CA THR A 15 5.55 -11.65 -6.96
C THR A 15 4.43 -11.20 -7.90
N LEU A 16 3.95 -9.98 -7.70
CA LEU A 16 3.02 -9.33 -8.62
C LEU A 16 3.88 -8.70 -9.73
N ILE A 17 4.26 -9.48 -10.74
CA ILE A 17 4.88 -8.93 -11.96
C ILE A 17 3.73 -8.43 -12.84
N PHE A 18 3.57 -7.11 -12.94
CA PHE A 18 2.81 -6.49 -14.03
C PHE A 18 3.80 -5.83 -14.98
N SER A 19 3.97 -6.42 -16.16
CA SER A 19 4.68 -5.81 -17.28
C SER A 19 3.86 -4.65 -17.85
N PRO A 20 4.46 -3.49 -18.15
CA PRO A 20 3.81 -2.48 -18.98
C PRO A 20 3.68 -3.03 -20.41
N HIS A 21 2.47 -2.94 -20.97
CA HIS A 21 2.08 -3.57 -22.22
C HIS A 21 2.75 -2.94 -23.46
N SER A 22 3.03 -3.81 -24.43
CA SER A 22 3.31 -3.64 -25.87
C SER A 22 4.66 -3.07 -26.35
N ALA A 23 5.62 -3.97 -26.59
CA ALA A 23 6.35 -4.04 -27.86
C ALA A 23 6.94 -5.46 -28.06
N PHE A 24 6.62 -6.09 -29.19
CA PHE A 24 7.07 -7.41 -29.70
C PHE A 24 6.31 -8.67 -29.26
N ALA A 25 5.28 -8.98 -30.06
CA ALA A 25 4.82 -10.27 -30.61
C ALA A 25 4.84 -11.59 -29.78
N ASP A 26 3.65 -12.19 -29.79
CA ASP A 26 3.30 -13.62 -29.88
C ASP A 26 3.72 -14.55 -28.72
N GLU A 27 2.80 -14.80 -27.78
CA GLU A 27 2.45 -16.17 -27.37
C GLU A 27 0.99 -16.23 -26.88
N SER A 28 0.27 -17.23 -27.37
CA SER A 28 -1.13 -17.59 -27.08
C SER A 28 -1.36 -18.18 -25.69
N HIS A 29 -0.88 -17.50 -24.65
CA HIS A 29 -1.27 -17.81 -23.28
C HIS A 29 -2.62 -17.16 -22.99
N SER A 30 -3.67 -17.97 -22.87
CA SER A 30 -4.95 -17.57 -22.29
C SER A 30 -4.68 -16.99 -20.90
N ALA A 31 -4.51 -15.67 -20.82
CA ALA A 31 -4.28 -14.96 -19.57
C ALA A 31 -5.40 -15.33 -18.61
N ALA A 32 -5.05 -15.96 -17.48
CA ALA A 32 -6.00 -16.16 -16.40
C ALA A 32 -6.64 -14.79 -16.09
N PRO A 33 -7.97 -14.70 -15.93
CA PRO A 33 -8.64 -13.43 -15.70
C PRO A 33 -8.01 -12.76 -14.48
N LEU A 34 -7.58 -11.51 -14.66
CA LEU A 34 -7.06 -10.70 -13.57
C LEU A 34 -8.15 -10.55 -12.50
N ILE A 35 -7.81 -10.82 -11.23
CA ILE A 35 -8.72 -10.65 -10.10
C ILE A 35 -9.07 -9.16 -10.00
N SER A 36 -10.35 -8.83 -10.14
CA SER A 36 -10.86 -7.46 -10.06
C SER A 36 -10.94 -6.95 -8.62
N ILE A 37 -11.06 -5.63 -8.42
CA ILE A 37 -11.32 -5.04 -7.09
C ILE A 37 -12.62 -5.60 -6.49
N SER A 38 -13.64 -5.86 -7.31
CA SER A 38 -14.87 -6.52 -6.89
C SER A 38 -14.64 -7.94 -6.39
N ASP A 39 -13.72 -8.69 -7.03
CA ASP A 39 -13.37 -10.03 -6.59
C ASP A 39 -12.62 -9.99 -5.25
N ILE A 40 -11.74 -9.01 -5.05
CA ILE A 40 -11.04 -8.80 -3.77
C ILE A 40 -12.03 -8.42 -2.66
N ALA A 41 -12.98 -7.52 -2.95
CA ALA A 41 -14.03 -7.14 -1.99
C ALA A 41 -14.92 -8.33 -1.64
N LYS A 42 -15.23 -9.19 -2.64
CA LYS A 42 -15.95 -10.45 -2.42
C LYS A 42 -15.14 -11.41 -1.56
N ILE A 43 -13.84 -11.60 -1.82
CA ILE A 43 -12.95 -12.39 -0.96
C ILE A 43 -12.98 -11.87 0.47
N GLY A 44 -12.91 -10.55 0.67
CA GLY A 44 -13.01 -9.96 2.00
C GLY A 44 -14.35 -10.24 2.69
N THR A 45 -15.45 -10.17 1.95
CA THR A 45 -16.79 -10.49 2.45
C THR A 45 -16.91 -11.98 2.79
N ASP A 46 -16.39 -12.86 1.93
CA ASP A 46 -16.39 -14.31 2.13
C ASP A 46 -15.55 -14.69 3.36
N ILE A 47 -14.40 -14.03 3.59
CA ILE A 47 -13.60 -14.20 4.80
C ILE A 47 -14.36 -13.71 6.04
N ALA A 48 -14.93 -12.49 5.99
CA ALA A 48 -15.63 -11.89 7.12
C ALA A 48 -16.87 -12.68 7.55
N THR A 49 -17.58 -13.29 6.59
CA THR A 49 -18.82 -14.05 6.84
C THR A 49 -18.58 -15.55 7.02
N GLY A 50 -17.34 -16.03 6.86
CA GLY A 50 -17.01 -17.45 6.90
C GLY A 50 -17.53 -18.27 5.70
N ASN A 51 -17.98 -17.59 4.64
CA ASN A 51 -18.46 -18.18 3.38
C ASN A 51 -17.31 -18.60 2.43
N ILE A 52 -16.18 -19.07 2.97
CA ILE A 52 -15.06 -19.58 2.18
C ILE A 52 -15.35 -21.06 1.85
N PRO A 53 -15.54 -21.47 0.57
CA PRO A 53 -15.83 -22.86 0.25
C PRO A 53 -14.71 -23.83 0.72
N GLY A 54 -15.09 -24.97 1.31
CA GLY A 54 -14.18 -26.07 1.62
C GLY A 54 -13.50 -26.00 3.00
N LEU A 55 -12.32 -26.61 3.10
CA LEU A 55 -11.61 -26.92 4.35
C LEU A 55 -11.36 -25.70 5.25
N ILE A 56 -11.27 -24.49 4.70
CA ILE A 56 -11.04 -23.26 5.48
C ILE A 56 -12.29 -22.88 6.29
N SER A 57 -13.51 -23.05 5.75
CA SER A 57 -14.74 -22.86 6.54
C SER A 57 -14.82 -23.85 7.69
N ASP A 58 -14.40 -25.09 7.46
CA ASP A 58 -14.36 -26.11 8.51
C ASP A 58 -13.28 -25.82 9.55
N VAL A 59 -12.09 -25.35 9.14
CA VAL A 59 -11.03 -24.92 10.05
C VAL A 59 -11.44 -23.70 10.90
N ILE A 60 -12.14 -22.71 10.33
CA ILE A 60 -12.68 -21.56 11.08
C ILE A 60 -13.69 -22.02 12.14
N LYS A 61 -14.49 -23.04 11.85
CA LYS A 61 -15.43 -23.64 12.83
C LYS A 61 -14.73 -24.46 13.91
N ILE A 62 -13.56 -25.06 13.61
CA ILE A 62 -12.84 -25.97 14.51
C ILE A 62 -11.76 -25.25 15.35
N LEU A 63 -11.29 -24.06 14.94
CA LEU A 63 -10.34 -23.22 15.68
C LEU A 63 -11.01 -21.97 16.29
N PRO A 64 -11.95 -22.10 17.25
CA PRO A 64 -12.68 -20.97 17.81
C PRO A 64 -11.82 -20.10 18.75
N SER A 65 -10.61 -20.54 19.10
CA SER A 65 -9.83 -19.91 20.16
C SER A 65 -9.00 -18.76 19.62
N ASN A 66 -9.47 -17.54 19.88
CA ASN A 66 -8.63 -16.36 19.81
C ASN A 66 -7.43 -16.47 20.77
N ILE A 67 -6.28 -15.96 20.35
CA ILE A 67 -5.07 -15.91 21.18
C ILE A 67 -4.97 -14.51 21.78
N HIS A 68 -4.88 -14.39 23.10
CA HIS A 68 -4.44 -13.14 23.73
C HIS A 68 -3.33 -13.45 24.74
N LEU A 69 -2.21 -12.74 24.63
CA LEU A 69 -1.07 -12.90 25.52
C LEU A 69 -0.52 -11.53 25.88
N GLY A 70 -0.30 -11.27 27.17
CA GLY A 70 0.26 -10.01 27.67
C GLY A 70 -0.73 -9.16 28.47
N PRO A 71 -0.24 -8.22 29.29
CA PRO A 71 -1.11 -7.41 30.15
C PRO A 71 -2.08 -6.55 29.33
N GLY A 72 -3.38 -6.70 29.60
CA GLY A 72 -4.44 -5.91 28.96
C GLY A 72 -4.60 -6.16 27.46
N SER A 73 -4.08 -7.27 26.91
CA SER A 73 -4.39 -7.65 25.54
C SER A 73 -5.81 -8.22 25.42
N THR A 74 -6.44 -7.98 24.27
CA THR A 74 -7.82 -8.38 23.99
C THR A 74 -7.94 -8.97 22.60
N SER A 75 -8.63 -10.11 22.48
CA SER A 75 -8.93 -10.73 21.19
C SER A 75 -10.41 -11.12 21.14
N SER A 76 -11.23 -10.26 20.53
CA SER A 76 -12.70 -10.35 20.50
C SER A 76 -13.28 -10.68 19.12
N GLY A 77 -12.45 -10.68 18.09
CA GLY A 77 -12.86 -10.98 16.72
C GLY A 77 -12.99 -12.49 16.43
N THR A 78 -12.97 -12.85 15.14
CA THR A 78 -12.97 -14.26 14.68
C THR A 78 -11.58 -14.66 14.19
N LEU A 79 -11.01 -15.75 14.74
CA LEU A 79 -9.68 -16.25 14.38
C LEU A 79 -8.60 -15.16 14.53
N THR A 80 -8.51 -14.59 15.72
CA THR A 80 -7.66 -13.44 16.01
C THR A 80 -6.54 -13.76 16.99
N ALA A 81 -5.43 -13.04 16.89
CA ALA A 81 -4.34 -13.07 17.86
C ALA A 81 -3.95 -11.66 18.29
N ALA A 82 -3.81 -11.43 19.59
CA ALA A 82 -3.31 -10.20 20.21
C ALA A 82 -2.19 -10.53 21.21
N ILE A 83 -0.95 -10.25 20.84
CA ILE A 83 0.24 -10.65 21.62
C ILE A 83 1.04 -9.40 21.98
N GLY A 84 1.02 -9.00 23.24
CA GLY A 84 1.77 -7.86 23.77
C GLY A 84 0.94 -6.97 24.70
N ASN A 85 1.60 -6.06 25.40
CA ASN A 85 0.95 -5.16 26.36
C ASN A 85 -0.06 -4.25 25.64
N LYS A 86 -1.35 -4.34 26.00
CA LYS A 86 -2.48 -3.62 25.39
C LYS A 86 -2.66 -3.87 23.88
N ALA A 87 -2.23 -5.01 23.36
CA ALA A 87 -2.55 -5.40 21.98
C ALA A 87 -4.05 -5.74 21.87
N SER A 88 -4.74 -5.26 20.84
CA SER A 88 -6.16 -5.52 20.61
C SER A 88 -6.39 -6.06 19.20
N SER A 89 -7.13 -7.16 19.09
CA SER A 89 -7.47 -7.81 17.83
C SER A 89 -8.99 -8.10 17.80
N ASP A 90 -9.73 -7.33 17.00
CA ASP A 90 -11.20 -7.27 17.01
C ASP A 90 -11.80 -7.43 15.60
N GLY A 91 -11.02 -8.00 14.67
CA GLY A 91 -11.42 -8.22 13.28
C GLY A 91 -11.70 -9.68 12.93
N THR A 92 -11.62 -10.02 11.65
CA THR A 92 -11.63 -11.42 11.20
C THR A 92 -10.28 -11.77 10.60
N LEU A 93 -9.67 -12.87 11.05
CA LEU A 93 -8.33 -13.31 10.61
C LEU A 93 -7.29 -12.19 10.85
N THR A 94 -7.17 -11.71 12.09
CA THR A 94 -6.31 -10.57 12.41
C THR A 94 -5.20 -10.90 13.41
N LEU A 95 -4.02 -10.32 13.20
CA LEU A 95 -2.87 -10.47 14.09
C LEU A 95 -2.38 -9.10 14.57
N ALA A 96 -2.49 -8.84 15.87
CA ALA A 96 -1.90 -7.69 16.55
C ALA A 96 -0.70 -8.16 17.41
N LEU A 97 0.51 -7.70 17.09
CA LEU A 97 1.74 -8.11 17.78
C LEU A 97 2.50 -6.88 18.30
N GLY A 98 2.60 -6.71 19.63
CA GLY A 98 3.44 -5.69 20.26
C GLY A 98 2.67 -4.76 21.19
N ASN A 99 3.18 -3.54 21.43
CA ASN A 99 2.63 -2.65 22.44
C ASN A 99 1.53 -1.76 21.87
N LYS A 100 0.32 -1.77 22.46
CA LYS A 100 -0.80 -0.90 22.04
C LYS A 100 -1.15 -1.02 20.55
N VAL A 101 -0.90 -2.17 19.95
CA VAL A 101 -1.22 -2.44 18.55
C VAL A 101 -2.71 -2.78 18.44
N SER A 102 -3.38 -2.31 17.39
CA SER A 102 -4.81 -2.51 17.15
C SER A 102 -5.07 -3.10 15.77
N THR A 103 -5.87 -4.16 15.70
CA THR A 103 -6.42 -4.68 14.44
C THR A 103 -7.92 -4.85 14.53
N LYS A 104 -8.65 -4.47 13.46
CA LYS A 104 -10.15 -4.49 13.43
C LYS A 104 -10.75 -4.98 12.11
N GLY A 105 -9.97 -4.98 11.04
CA GLY A 105 -10.46 -5.25 9.70
C GLY A 105 -10.57 -6.73 9.38
N VAL A 106 -10.38 -7.06 8.10
CA VAL A 106 -10.40 -8.45 7.62
C VAL A 106 -9.03 -8.79 7.05
N ALA A 107 -8.46 -9.92 7.49
CA ALA A 107 -7.14 -10.37 7.05
C ALA A 107 -6.05 -9.29 7.25
N THR A 108 -5.98 -8.71 8.46
CA THR A 108 -5.06 -7.61 8.77
C THR A 108 -3.94 -8.04 9.69
N ILE A 109 -2.74 -7.48 9.48
CA ILE A 109 -1.60 -7.67 10.36
C ILE A 109 -1.15 -6.30 10.87
N ALA A 110 -0.94 -6.16 12.17
CA ALA A 110 -0.22 -5.05 12.74
C ALA A 110 0.86 -5.55 13.71
N ALA A 111 2.07 -5.00 13.61
CA ALA A 111 3.21 -5.47 14.41
C ALA A 111 4.19 -4.35 14.78
N GLY A 112 4.40 -4.12 16.08
CA GLY A 112 5.30 -3.08 16.58
C GLY A 112 4.74 -2.34 17.80
N SER A 113 4.61 -1.02 17.69
CA SER A 113 4.11 -0.18 18.79
C SER A 113 3.13 0.87 18.29
N GLU A 114 1.92 0.89 18.85
CA GLU A 114 0.86 1.85 18.48
C GLU A 114 0.43 1.77 17.00
N ASP A 115 0.73 0.66 16.31
CA ASP A 115 0.28 0.43 14.94
C ASP A 115 -1.21 0.08 14.90
N ASN A 116 -1.90 0.51 13.84
CA ASN A 116 -3.31 0.24 13.59
C ASN A 116 -3.52 -0.31 12.17
N ALA A 117 -4.07 -1.52 12.06
CA ALA A 117 -4.51 -2.09 10.79
C ALA A 117 -6.02 -2.38 10.83
N SER A 118 -6.81 -1.63 10.06
CA SER A 118 -8.27 -1.61 10.18
C SER A 118 -9.02 -1.84 8.87
N GLY A 119 -8.30 -1.98 7.76
CA GLY A 119 -8.90 -2.17 6.44
C GLY A 119 -9.09 -3.63 6.03
N LEU A 120 -9.18 -3.89 4.74
CA LEU A 120 -9.21 -5.25 4.18
C LEU A 120 -7.84 -5.57 3.57
N LEU A 121 -7.24 -6.69 3.99
CA LEU A 121 -5.92 -7.15 3.51
C LEU A 121 -4.83 -6.09 3.75
N THR A 122 -4.77 -5.55 4.97
CA THR A 122 -3.86 -4.45 5.31
C THR A 122 -2.73 -4.85 6.25
N SER A 123 -1.57 -4.20 6.12
CA SER A 123 -0.42 -4.39 6.99
C SER A 123 0.08 -3.06 7.58
N ALA A 124 0.23 -2.98 8.91
CA ALA A 124 0.82 -1.84 9.62
C ALA A 124 1.99 -2.30 10.51
N ILE A 125 3.24 -2.02 10.14
CA ILE A 125 4.40 -2.59 10.83
C ILE A 125 5.40 -1.49 11.22
N GLY A 126 5.66 -1.34 12.52
CA GLY A 126 6.73 -0.51 13.07
C GLY A 126 6.28 0.31 14.29
N ILE A 127 6.15 1.62 14.14
CA ILE A 127 5.72 2.50 15.22
C ILE A 127 4.68 3.49 14.68
N LYS A 128 3.48 3.51 15.27
CA LYS A 128 2.41 4.48 14.95
C LYS A 128 1.96 4.49 13.49
N ASN A 129 2.09 3.37 12.77
CA ASN A 129 1.58 3.27 11.42
C ASN A 129 0.07 3.04 11.41
N ASN A 130 -0.60 3.54 10.38
CA ASN A 130 -2.03 3.36 10.17
C ASN A 130 -2.30 2.83 8.76
N ALA A 131 -2.76 1.58 8.66
CA ALA A 131 -3.20 0.96 7.41
C ALA A 131 -4.71 0.72 7.47
N GLY A 132 -5.48 1.58 6.80
CA GLY A 132 -6.95 1.61 6.90
C GLY A 132 -7.69 1.34 5.58
N GLY A 133 -6.97 1.15 4.49
CA GLY A 133 -7.55 1.04 3.15
C GLY A 133 -7.85 -0.39 2.71
N LEU A 134 -7.84 -0.61 1.40
CA LEU A 134 -7.92 -1.94 0.79
C LEU A 134 -6.55 -2.32 0.23
N LEU A 135 -6.00 -3.50 0.56
CA LEU A 135 -4.70 -3.95 0.05
C LEU A 135 -3.56 -2.96 0.35
N THR A 136 -3.58 -2.34 1.53
CA THR A 136 -2.64 -1.27 1.86
C THR A 136 -1.54 -1.72 2.82
N SER A 137 -0.32 -1.21 2.62
CA SER A 137 0.80 -1.38 3.56
C SER A 137 1.29 -0.03 4.09
N ALA A 138 1.48 0.07 5.41
CA ALA A 138 2.11 1.20 6.11
C ALA A 138 3.26 0.68 6.98
N LEU A 139 4.50 0.94 6.59
CA LEU A 139 5.69 0.28 7.12
C LEU A 139 6.75 1.30 7.58
N GLY A 140 7.19 1.24 8.84
CA GLY A 140 8.19 2.13 9.40
C GLY A 140 7.66 2.95 10.58
N ILE A 141 7.73 4.27 10.52
CA ILE A 141 7.34 5.16 11.63
C ILE A 141 6.29 6.17 11.16
N SER A 142 5.13 6.19 11.81
CA SER A 142 4.09 7.21 11.60
C SER A 142 3.60 7.32 10.16
N ASN A 143 3.59 6.21 9.41
CA ASN A 143 3.05 6.21 8.05
C ASN A 143 1.53 6.01 8.05
N THR A 144 0.85 6.58 7.06
CA THR A 144 -0.58 6.37 6.82
C THR A 144 -0.80 5.85 5.40
N SER A 145 -1.50 4.72 5.27
CA SER A 145 -1.90 4.13 4.00
C SER A 145 -3.40 3.85 4.04
N SER A 146 -4.17 4.63 3.27
CA SER A 146 -5.64 4.70 3.39
C SER A 146 -6.38 4.55 2.06
N GLY A 147 -5.64 4.32 0.97
CA GLY A 147 -6.19 4.16 -0.37
C GLY A 147 -6.55 2.71 -0.71
N VAL A 148 -6.48 2.40 -1.99
CA VAL A 148 -6.63 1.06 -2.54
C VAL A 148 -5.32 0.65 -3.20
N ALA A 149 -4.77 -0.49 -2.82
CA ALA A 149 -3.49 -1.01 -3.29
C ALA A 149 -2.32 -0.03 -3.10
N THR A 150 -2.24 0.64 -1.94
CA THR A 150 -1.23 1.68 -1.65
C THR A 150 -0.10 1.22 -0.72
N LEU A 151 1.09 1.80 -0.89
CA LEU A 151 2.26 1.56 -0.05
C LEU A 151 2.81 2.86 0.54
N ALA A 152 2.90 2.94 1.87
CA ALA A 152 3.63 3.99 2.57
C ALA A 152 4.81 3.35 3.35
N LEU A 153 6.05 3.67 2.97
CA LEU A 153 7.27 3.04 3.52
C LEU A 153 8.28 4.08 3.99
N GLY A 154 8.69 4.04 5.26
CA GLY A 154 9.70 4.91 5.84
C GLY A 154 9.18 5.70 7.03
N MET A 155 9.27 7.03 7.02
CA MET A 155 8.82 7.88 8.12
C MET A 155 7.84 8.96 7.65
N ASN A 156 6.70 9.11 8.32
CA ASN A 156 5.71 10.17 8.05
C ASN A 156 5.20 10.20 6.59
N ASN A 157 5.16 9.07 5.89
CA ASN A 157 4.59 9.04 4.53
C ASN A 157 3.07 8.89 4.59
N THR A 158 2.38 9.53 3.66
CA THR A 158 0.93 9.41 3.48
C THR A 158 0.60 8.92 2.08
N THR A 159 -0.09 7.80 1.97
CA THR A 159 -0.73 7.36 0.73
C THR A 159 -2.24 7.25 0.88
N SER A 160 -2.93 7.73 -0.14
CA SER A 160 -4.39 7.60 -0.34
C SER A 160 -4.65 7.44 -1.83
N GLY A 161 -5.90 7.35 -2.30
CA GLY A 161 -6.17 7.16 -3.73
C GLY A 161 -5.94 5.72 -4.21
N PHE A 162 -5.54 5.52 -5.46
CA PHE A 162 -5.43 4.19 -6.09
C PHE A 162 -4.01 3.87 -6.56
N MET A 163 -3.44 2.74 -6.15
CA MET A 163 -2.14 2.24 -6.62
C MET A 163 -0.97 3.24 -6.47
N ASN A 164 -0.96 3.97 -5.35
CA ASN A 164 0.09 4.94 -5.04
C ASN A 164 1.18 4.35 -4.14
N SER A 165 2.41 4.85 -4.31
CA SER A 165 3.55 4.52 -3.46
C SER A 165 4.25 5.78 -2.96
N ALA A 166 4.48 5.85 -1.65
CA ALA A 166 5.27 6.90 -1.01
C ALA A 166 6.38 6.26 -0.17
N VAL A 167 7.63 6.53 -0.54
CA VAL A 167 8.81 5.85 0.04
C VAL A 167 9.85 6.88 0.47
N GLY A 168 10.22 6.86 1.75
CA GLY A 168 11.24 7.73 2.33
C GLY A 168 10.71 8.53 3.53
N ILE A 169 10.87 9.85 3.54
CA ILE A 169 10.51 10.71 4.68
C ILE A 169 9.53 11.80 4.25
N GLY A 170 8.35 11.86 4.87
CA GLY A 170 7.41 12.98 4.67
C GLY A 170 6.76 13.04 3.28
N ASN A 171 6.79 11.95 2.50
CA ASN A 171 6.20 11.97 1.16
C ASN A 171 4.68 11.80 1.21
N THR A 172 4.00 12.36 0.20
CA THR A 172 2.56 12.30 0.02
C THR A 172 2.21 11.82 -1.38
N ALA A 173 1.40 10.76 -1.51
CA ALA A 173 0.89 10.28 -2.79
C ALA A 173 -0.63 10.06 -2.71
N LYS A 174 -1.43 10.91 -3.35
CA LYS A 174 -2.89 11.00 -3.17
C LYS A 174 -3.71 10.75 -4.44
N GLY A 175 -3.09 10.81 -5.62
CA GLY A 175 -3.80 10.68 -6.90
C GLY A 175 -4.06 9.22 -7.29
N ALA A 176 -3.64 8.82 -8.48
CA ALA A 176 -3.68 7.43 -8.90
C ALA A 176 -2.40 7.04 -9.62
N PHE A 177 -1.88 5.83 -9.39
CA PHE A 177 -0.64 5.33 -10.01
C PHE A 177 0.60 6.23 -9.78
N GLY A 178 0.60 6.99 -8.69
CA GLY A 178 1.65 7.95 -8.34
C GLY A 178 2.80 7.33 -7.55
N LEU A 179 4.01 7.85 -7.77
CA LEU A 179 5.23 7.48 -7.05
C LEU A 179 5.90 8.72 -6.45
N ALA A 180 5.95 8.81 -5.13
CA ALA A 180 6.72 9.82 -4.40
C ALA A 180 7.89 9.15 -3.66
N LEU A 181 9.14 9.39 -4.11
CA LEU A 181 10.34 8.74 -3.57
C LEU A 181 11.37 9.76 -3.10
N GLY A 182 11.77 9.68 -1.83
CA GLY A 182 12.82 10.50 -1.23
C GLY A 182 12.30 11.27 -0.01
N LYS A 183 12.45 12.59 0.01
CA LYS A 183 12.04 13.44 1.13
C LYS A 183 11.05 14.54 0.70
N ASP A 184 9.93 14.65 1.40
CA ASP A 184 8.94 15.73 1.23
C ASP A 184 8.40 15.86 -0.20
N ASN A 185 8.31 14.76 -0.96
CA ASN A 185 7.74 14.78 -2.31
C ASN A 185 6.22 14.60 -2.29
N THR A 186 5.53 15.20 -3.26
CA THR A 186 4.08 15.12 -3.41
C THR A 186 3.68 14.67 -4.81
N THR A 187 2.77 13.70 -4.90
CA THR A 187 2.08 13.31 -6.15
C THR A 187 0.56 13.33 -5.92
N ASP A 188 -0.15 14.23 -6.60
CA ASP A 188 -1.60 14.45 -6.36
C ASP A 188 -2.48 14.05 -7.55
N GLY A 189 -1.90 13.90 -8.74
CA GLY A 189 -2.64 13.56 -9.97
C GLY A 189 -2.41 12.13 -10.46
N VAL A 190 -2.61 11.89 -11.75
CA VAL A 190 -2.63 10.53 -12.33
C VAL A 190 -1.29 10.17 -12.96
N ALA A 191 -0.74 9.02 -12.60
CA ALA A 191 0.50 8.46 -13.14
C ALA A 191 1.70 9.42 -13.01
N ASN A 192 1.78 10.15 -11.89
CA ASN A 192 2.83 11.12 -11.63
C ASN A 192 4.02 10.50 -10.89
N ILE A 193 5.22 11.04 -11.13
CA ILE A 193 6.47 10.62 -10.50
C ILE A 193 7.15 11.85 -9.88
N ALA A 194 7.45 11.80 -8.58
CA ALA A 194 8.20 12.81 -7.86
C ALA A 194 9.39 12.16 -7.12
N LEU A 195 10.63 12.43 -7.56
CA LEU A 195 11.85 11.78 -7.07
C LEU A 195 12.85 12.80 -6.53
N GLY A 196 13.30 12.64 -5.28
CA GLY A 196 14.34 13.46 -4.68
C GLY A 196 13.85 14.21 -3.45
N SER A 197 13.95 15.54 -3.43
CA SER A 197 13.61 16.35 -2.25
C SER A 197 12.67 17.51 -2.58
N GLY A 198 11.48 17.53 -1.98
CA GLY A 198 10.55 18.65 -2.10
C GLY A 198 9.88 18.78 -3.48
N ASN A 199 9.88 17.73 -4.31
CA ASN A 199 9.26 17.80 -5.63
C ASN A 199 7.75 17.61 -5.57
N THR A 200 7.03 18.23 -6.49
CA THR A 200 5.56 18.19 -6.54
C THR A 200 5.08 17.90 -7.96
N ALA A 201 4.31 16.84 -8.16
CA ALA A 201 3.71 16.50 -9.46
C ALA A 201 2.19 16.38 -9.34
N LYS A 202 1.45 17.34 -9.91
CA LYS A 202 0.00 17.52 -9.68
C LYS A 202 -0.90 17.13 -10.85
N GLY A 203 -0.38 17.16 -12.07
CA GLY A 203 -1.19 16.94 -13.28
C GLY A 203 -1.31 15.46 -13.67
N GLN A 204 -1.15 15.15 -14.95
CA GLN A 204 -1.20 13.78 -15.46
C GLN A 204 0.10 13.43 -16.16
N LEU A 205 0.67 12.26 -15.86
CA LEU A 205 1.93 11.79 -16.44
C LEU A 205 3.08 12.80 -16.24
N GLY A 206 3.06 13.52 -15.11
CA GLY A 206 4.07 14.51 -14.75
C GLY A 206 5.25 13.88 -14.02
N VAL A 207 6.48 14.26 -14.40
CA VAL A 207 7.72 13.74 -13.82
C VAL A 207 8.55 14.90 -13.24
N ALA A 208 8.72 14.93 -11.92
CA ALA A 208 9.50 15.94 -11.22
C ALA A 208 10.68 15.27 -10.49
N VAL A 209 11.91 15.54 -10.91
CA VAL A 209 13.12 14.85 -10.42
C VAL A 209 14.20 15.83 -9.98
N GLY A 210 14.69 15.67 -8.75
CA GLY A 210 15.76 16.48 -8.17
C GLY A 210 15.31 17.20 -6.90
N LYS A 211 15.44 18.53 -6.84
CA LYS A 211 15.06 19.33 -5.67
C LYS A 211 14.05 20.41 -6.01
N ASN A 212 12.93 20.47 -5.29
CA ASN A 212 11.94 21.54 -5.39
C ASN A 212 11.39 21.76 -6.82
N ASN A 213 11.28 20.72 -7.63
CA ASN A 213 10.68 20.83 -8.96
C ASN A 213 9.17 20.67 -8.89
N THR A 214 8.44 21.34 -9.79
CA THR A 214 6.99 21.26 -9.90
C THR A 214 6.58 20.89 -11.32
N THR A 215 5.70 19.89 -11.47
CA THR A 215 4.96 19.65 -12.71
C THR A 215 3.47 19.86 -12.47
N ASP A 216 2.85 20.71 -13.29
CA ASP A 216 1.45 21.11 -13.17
C ASP A 216 0.77 21.17 -14.54
N GLY A 217 0.31 20.01 -15.01
CA GLY A 217 -0.21 19.82 -16.36
C GLY A 217 -0.03 18.39 -16.87
N THR A 218 -0.18 18.18 -18.18
CA THR A 218 -0.15 16.85 -18.79
C THR A 218 1.17 16.60 -19.51
N LEU A 219 1.80 15.44 -19.25
CA LEU A 219 3.05 15.00 -19.89
C LEU A 219 4.22 15.98 -19.69
N ASN A 220 4.34 16.55 -18.49
CA ASN A 220 5.39 17.51 -18.16
C ASN A 220 6.61 16.84 -17.51
N LEU A 221 7.81 17.33 -17.80
CA LEU A 221 9.06 16.89 -17.18
C LEU A 221 9.81 18.09 -16.59
N ALA A 222 10.07 18.04 -15.28
CA ALA A 222 10.90 19.02 -14.57
C ALA A 222 12.09 18.30 -13.91
N LEU A 223 13.32 18.57 -14.39
CA LEU A 223 14.54 17.90 -13.93
C LEU A 223 15.59 18.91 -13.45
N GLY A 224 16.05 18.75 -12.21
CA GLY A 224 17.12 19.55 -11.62
C GLY A 224 16.71 20.22 -10.32
N SER A 225 16.80 21.55 -10.21
CA SER A 225 16.52 22.28 -8.98
C SER A 225 15.62 23.50 -9.20
N GLY A 226 14.45 23.54 -8.58
CA GLY A 226 13.56 24.70 -8.63
C GLY A 226 12.86 24.92 -9.97
N ASN A 227 12.76 23.90 -10.82
CA ASN A 227 12.10 24.03 -12.13
C ASN A 227 10.58 23.89 -12.00
N THR A 228 9.83 24.57 -12.86
CA THR A 228 8.37 24.46 -12.94
C THR A 228 7.94 24.22 -14.39
N ALA A 229 7.34 23.07 -14.68
CA ALA A 229 6.79 22.76 -16.00
C ALA A 229 5.26 22.69 -15.95
N LYS A 230 4.59 23.59 -16.67
CA LYS A 230 3.13 23.71 -16.71
C LYS A 230 2.55 23.49 -18.10
N GLY A 231 1.26 23.21 -18.17
CA GLY A 231 0.53 23.08 -19.44
C GLY A 231 0.60 21.68 -20.05
N TRP A 232 0.84 21.57 -21.35
CA TRP A 232 0.94 20.28 -22.06
C TRP A 232 2.31 20.14 -22.71
N LEU A 233 3.00 19.03 -22.47
CA LEU A 233 4.36 18.78 -22.96
C LEU A 233 5.37 19.88 -22.56
N GLY A 234 5.30 20.37 -21.32
CA GLY A 234 6.29 21.28 -20.75
C GLY A 234 7.56 20.54 -20.32
N LEU A 235 8.73 20.99 -20.76
CA LEU A 235 10.03 20.45 -20.39
C LEU A 235 10.85 21.55 -19.69
N ALA A 236 11.21 21.38 -18.42
CA ALA A 236 12.01 22.37 -17.69
C ALA A 236 13.27 21.69 -17.09
N LEU A 237 14.45 22.02 -17.62
CA LEU A 237 15.71 21.34 -17.32
C LEU A 237 16.75 22.27 -16.69
N GLY A 238 17.37 21.87 -15.59
CA GLY A 238 18.49 22.61 -14.97
C GLY A 238 18.08 23.28 -13.67
N LYS A 239 18.19 24.62 -13.58
CA LYS A 239 17.92 25.36 -12.34
C LYS A 239 17.01 26.55 -12.59
N ASN A 240 15.91 26.63 -11.84
CA ASN A 240 14.97 27.75 -11.83
C ASN A 240 14.32 28.07 -13.19
N ASN A 241 14.10 27.07 -14.04
CA ASN A 241 13.41 27.27 -15.31
C ASN A 241 11.90 27.16 -15.14
N THR A 242 11.14 27.93 -15.92
CA THR A 242 9.68 27.83 -15.97
C THR A 242 9.23 27.68 -17.41
N THR A 243 8.46 26.63 -17.69
CA THR A 243 7.71 26.50 -18.94
C THR A 243 6.22 26.59 -18.64
N ASP A 244 5.51 27.38 -19.45
CA ASP A 244 4.06 27.57 -19.36
C ASP A 244 3.49 27.61 -20.78
N GLY A 245 2.58 26.69 -21.11
CA GLY A 245 1.97 26.59 -22.44
C GLY A 245 1.97 25.17 -23.03
N THR A 246 1.98 25.09 -24.36
CA THR A 246 1.89 23.84 -25.12
C THR A 246 3.24 23.60 -25.83
N ALA A 247 3.90 22.49 -25.54
CA ALA A 247 5.17 22.07 -26.14
C ALA A 247 6.33 23.07 -25.97
N ASN A 248 6.54 23.54 -24.73
CA ASN A 248 7.59 24.50 -24.38
C ASN A 248 8.80 23.83 -23.70
N LEU A 249 10.01 24.30 -23.99
CA LEU A 249 11.30 23.81 -23.44
C LEU A 249 12.00 24.86 -22.56
#